data_AF-A0A8T4STU5-F1
#
_entry.id   AF-A0A8T4STU5-F1
#
_cell.length_a   1.000
_cell.length_b   1.000
_cell.length_c   1.000
_cell.angle_alpha   90.00
_cell.angle_beta   90.00
_cell.angle_gamma   90.00
#
_symmetry.space_group_name_H-M   'P 1'
#
loop_
_entity.id
_entity.type
_entity.pdbx_description
1 polymer ?
#
loop_
_entity_poly.entity_id
_entity_poly.type
_entity_poly.pdbx_seq_one_letter_code
_entity_poly.pdbx_strand_id
1 'polypeptide(L)'
;MEEIIKQTIWQKALLIFAYGLILLMIIFSIMAITGKGRDYFDKCIQEKCGRSDEHCNKAREIYNCCKGAGGELTSKNGGPSCAFP
;
A
#
# COMPACT_ATOMS: atom_id res chain seq x y z
N MET A 1 -15.81 -36.00 26.88
CA MET A 1 -16.70 -35.60 25.77
C MET A 1 -16.75 -34.08 25.60
N GLU A 2 -16.78 -33.32 26.70
CA GLU A 2 -16.82 -31.84 26.70
C GLU A 2 -15.58 -31.17 26.07
N GLU A 3 -14.38 -31.70 26.34
CA GLU A 3 -13.10 -31.21 25.77
C GLU A 3 -13.02 -31.31 24.24
N ILE A 4 -13.62 -32.35 23.63
CA ILE A 4 -13.61 -32.57 22.17
C ILE A 4 -14.47 -31.52 21.46
N ILE A 5 -15.64 -31.21 22.04
CA ILE A 5 -16.56 -30.21 21.51
C ILE A 5 -15.90 -28.83 21.57
N LYS A 6 -15.21 -28.52 22.68
CA LYS A 6 -14.52 -27.25 22.88
C LYS A 6 -13.37 -27.04 21.88
N GLN A 7 -12.55 -28.06 21.64
CA GLN A 7 -11.50 -28.00 20.61
C GLN A 7 -12.07 -27.80 19.21
N THR A 8 -13.20 -28.46 18.89
CA THR A 8 -13.84 -28.35 17.58
C THR A 8 -14.38 -26.92 17.33
N ILE A 9 -14.89 -26.25 18.36
CA ILE A 9 -15.39 -24.86 18.25
C ILE A 9 -14.23 -23.89 18.00
N TRP A 10 -13.13 -24.01 18.76
CA TRP A 10 -11.95 -23.16 18.58
C TRP A 10 -11.30 -23.35 17.21
N GLN A 11 -11.23 -24.58 16.71
CA GLN A 11 -10.74 -24.86 15.35
C GLN A 11 -11.63 -24.22 14.27
N LYS A 12 -12.96 -24.28 14.43
CA LYS A 12 -13.90 -23.61 13.49
C LYS A 12 -13.78 -22.09 13.54
N ALA A 13 -13.62 -21.50 14.73
CA ALA A 13 -13.42 -20.07 14.88
C ALA A 13 -12.11 -19.60 14.21
N LEU A 14 -11.03 -20.35 14.41
CA LEU A 14 -9.74 -20.10 13.75
C LEU A 14 -9.85 -20.21 12.22
N LEU A 15 -10.58 -21.20 11.72
CA LEU A 15 -10.83 -21.35 10.28
C LEU A 15 -11.58 -20.15 9.70
N ILE A 16 -12.66 -19.71 10.35
CA ILE A 16 -13.43 -18.53 9.91
C ILE A 16 -12.54 -17.29 9.92
N PHE A 17 -11.73 -17.11 10.96
CA PHE A 17 -10.80 -16.00 11.05
C PHE A 17 -9.74 -16.04 9.94
N ALA A 18 -9.17 -17.21 9.67
CA ALA A 18 -8.22 -17.40 8.58
C ALA A 18 -8.84 -17.09 7.20
N TYR A 19 -10.06 -17.55 6.94
CA TYR A 19 -10.79 -17.20 5.72
C TYR A 19 -11.07 -15.70 5.63
N GLY A 20 -11.44 -15.06 6.74
CA GLY A 20 -11.62 -13.61 6.81
C GLY A 20 -10.35 -12.83 6.47
N LEU A 21 -9.20 -13.28 7.00
CA LEU A 21 -7.90 -12.68 6.68
C LEU A 21 -7.52 -12.83 5.20
N ILE A 22 -7.75 -14.01 4.61
CA ILE A 22 -7.51 -14.23 3.18
C ILE A 22 -8.37 -13.28 2.35
N LEU A 23 -9.65 -13.13 2.69
CA LEU A 23 -10.58 -12.25 1.98
C LEU A 23 -10.16 -10.78 2.09
N LEU A 24 -9.70 -10.34 3.28
CA LEU A 24 -9.08 -9.03 3.47
C LEU A 24 -7.86 -8.83 2.57
N MET A 25 -6.94 -9.80 2.49
CA MET A 25 -5.76 -9.71 1.63
C MET A 25 -6.13 -9.56 0.15
N ILE A 26 -7.18 -10.25 -0.31
CA ILE A 26 -7.67 -10.12 -1.70
C ILE A 26 -8.20 -8.70 -1.94
N ILE A 27 -9.03 -8.19 -1.03
CA ILE A 27 -9.58 -6.83 -1.12
C ILE A 27 -8.46 -5.79 -1.16
N PHE A 28 -7.48 -5.88 -0.26
CA PHE A 28 -6.33 -4.97 -0.24
C PHE A 28 -5.48 -5.09 -1.50
N SER A 29 -5.30 -6.31 -2.04
CA SER A 29 -4.56 -6.52 -3.28
C SER A 29 -5.26 -5.86 -4.48
N ILE A 30 -6.59 -5.91 -4.55
CA ILE A 30 -7.37 -5.25 -5.60
C ILE A 30 -7.32 -3.72 -5.43
N MET A 31 -7.49 -3.20 -4.20
CA MET A 31 -7.35 -1.76 -3.94
C MET A 31 -5.93 -1.24 -4.20
N ALA A 32 -4.90 -2.05 -3.97
CA ALA A 32 -3.53 -1.68 -4.30
C ALA A 32 -3.28 -1.60 -5.81
N ILE A 33 -4.12 -2.24 -6.65
CA ILE A 33 -4.06 -2.12 -8.11
C ILE A 33 -4.73 -0.82 -8.57
N THR A 34 -5.81 -0.38 -7.92
CA THR A 34 -6.53 0.85 -8.30
C THR A 34 -5.84 2.14 -7.88
N GLY A 35 -4.82 2.08 -7.01
CA GLY A 35 -4.01 3.21 -6.57
C GLY A 35 -2.67 3.38 -7.29
N LYS A 36 -2.56 3.01 -8.58
CA LYS A 36 -1.30 3.08 -9.35
C LYS A 36 -1.35 4.10 -10.47
N GLY A 37 -0.20 4.68 -10.80
CA GLY A 37 -0.01 5.58 -11.93
C GLY A 37 0.26 7.03 -11.55
N ARG A 38 0.43 7.86 -12.58
CA ARG A 38 0.88 9.25 -12.46
C ARG A 38 -0.05 10.11 -11.60
N ASP A 39 -1.36 9.90 -11.68
CA ASP A 39 -2.35 10.66 -10.88
C ASP A 39 -2.23 10.41 -9.37
N TYR A 40 -1.88 9.19 -8.96
CA TYR A 40 -1.68 8.86 -7.55
C TYR A 40 -0.39 9.46 -7.01
N PHE A 41 0.66 9.46 -7.84
CA PHE A 41 1.90 10.14 -7.56
C PHE A 41 1.72 11.65 -7.46
N ASP A 42 1.04 12.27 -8.42
CA ASP A 42 0.80 13.71 -8.43
C ASP A 42 -0.06 14.14 -7.24
N LYS A 43 -1.07 13.35 -6.84
CA LYS A 43 -1.82 13.58 -5.59
C LYS A 43 -0.94 13.45 -4.35
N CYS A 44 -0.09 12.43 -4.27
CA CYS A 44 0.82 12.23 -3.14
C CYS A 44 1.82 13.39 -3.02
N ILE A 45 2.40 13.83 -4.14
CA ILE A 45 3.30 14.98 -4.19
C ILE A 45 2.56 16.26 -3.86
N GLN A 46 1.37 16.52 -4.41
CA GLN A 46 0.57 17.70 -4.08
C GLN A 46 0.17 17.74 -2.60
N GLU A 47 -0.20 16.61 -2.00
CA GLU A 47 -0.56 16.58 -0.58
C GLU A 47 0.66 16.81 0.33
N LYS A 48 1.83 16.27 -0.05
CA LYS A 48 3.07 16.44 0.72
C LYS A 48 3.72 17.81 0.52
N CYS A 49 3.77 18.32 -0.71
CA CYS A 49 4.32 19.63 -1.03
C CYS A 49 3.36 20.77 -0.66
N GLY A 50 2.05 20.57 -0.78
CA GLY A 50 1.05 21.57 -0.41
C GLY A 50 0.95 21.86 1.09
N ARG A 51 1.51 20.99 1.95
CA ARG A 51 1.57 21.21 3.40
C ARG A 51 2.84 21.94 3.86
N SER A 52 3.93 21.90 3.10
CA SER A 52 5.16 22.67 3.36
C SER A 52 6.15 22.52 2.19
N ASP A 53 6.64 23.64 1.66
CA ASP A 53 7.62 23.68 0.56
C ASP A 53 8.93 22.93 0.90
N GLU A 54 9.23 22.78 2.19
CA GLU A 54 10.44 22.14 2.70
C GLU A 54 10.45 20.61 2.47
N HIS A 55 9.28 19.99 2.33
CA HIS A 55 9.15 18.56 2.06
C HIS A 55 9.24 18.21 0.58
N CYS A 56 9.03 19.18 -0.31
CA CYS A 56 9.09 18.96 -1.75
C CYS A 56 10.50 18.66 -2.27
N ASN A 57 11.54 19.11 -1.54
CA ASN A 57 12.94 18.85 -1.88
C ASN A 57 13.51 17.57 -1.26
N LYS A 58 12.75 16.86 -0.42
CA LYS A 58 13.23 15.60 0.17
C LYS A 58 13.01 14.48 -0.82
N ALA A 59 14.11 14.02 -1.43
CA ALA A 59 14.13 12.87 -2.32
C ALA A 59 13.37 11.66 -1.74
N ARG A 60 13.45 11.45 -0.41
CA ARG A 60 12.74 10.39 0.31
C ARG A 60 11.21 10.42 0.16
N GLU A 61 10.59 11.60 0.10
CA GLU A 61 9.14 11.73 -0.08
C GLU A 61 8.75 11.35 -1.52
N ILE A 62 9.51 11.84 -2.50
CA ILE A 62 9.36 11.49 -3.92
C ILE A 62 9.54 9.98 -4.12
N TYR A 63 10.51 9.38 -3.43
CA TYR A 63 10.75 7.94 -3.43
C TYR A 63 9.56 7.14 -2.91
N ASN A 64 9.01 7.55 -1.77
CA ASN A 64 7.85 6.88 -1.16
C ASN A 64 6.59 7.03 -2.00
N CYS A 65 6.31 8.23 -2.53
CA CYS A 65 5.18 8.47 -3.41
C CYS A 65 5.29 7.67 -4.71
N CYS A 66 6.48 7.58 -5.30
CA CYS A 66 6.70 6.81 -6.53
C CYS A 66 6.49 5.30 -6.32
N LYS A 67 7.08 4.74 -5.26
CA LYS A 67 6.87 3.34 -4.86
C LYS A 67 5.40 3.05 -4.58
N GLY A 68 4.71 3.95 -3.87
CA GLY A 68 3.29 3.83 -3.54
C GLY A 68 2.40 3.85 -4.78
N ALA A 69 2.73 4.69 -5.77
CA ALA A 69 2.03 4.75 -7.05
C ALA A 69 2.43 3.64 -8.05
N GLY A 70 3.32 2.72 -7.65
CA GLY A 70 3.77 1.61 -8.49
C GLY A 70 4.72 2.02 -9.63
N GLY A 71 5.35 3.19 -9.53
CA GLY A 71 6.37 3.63 -10.48
C GLY A 71 7.78 3.16 -10.11
N GLU A 72 8.68 3.23 -11.09
CA GLU A 72 10.11 2.98 -10.93
C GLU A 72 10.88 4.28 -10.70
N LEU A 73 11.89 4.19 -9.86
CA LEU A 73 12.73 5.31 -9.51
C LEU A 73 13.80 5.52 -10.57
N THR A 74 13.78 6.70 -11.18
CA THR A 74 14.77 7.10 -12.17
C THR A 74 15.45 8.38 -11.72
N SER A 75 16.62 8.66 -12.28
CA SER A 75 17.29 9.94 -12.08
C SER A 75 17.19 10.71 -13.39
N LYS A 76 16.49 11.84 -13.37
CA LYS A 76 16.36 12.72 -14.55
C LYS A 76 16.79 14.12 -14.12
N ASN A 77 17.73 14.72 -14.87
CA ASN A 77 18.28 16.06 -14.61
C ASN A 77 18.88 16.26 -13.19
N GLY A 78 19.58 15.25 -12.67
CA GLY A 78 20.27 15.36 -11.37
C GLY A 78 19.36 15.33 -10.14
N GLY A 79 18.08 14.98 -10.31
CA GLY A 79 17.10 14.83 -9.23
C GLY A 79 16.31 13.51 -9.30
N PRO A 80 15.68 13.09 -8.20
CA PRO A 80 14.83 11.92 -8.13
C PRO A 80 13.56 12.12 -8.99
N SER A 81 13.34 11.26 -9.97
CA SER A 81 12.16 11.26 -10.85
C SER A 81 11.45 9.92 -10.77
N CYS A 82 10.12 9.91 -10.91
CA CYS A 82 9.34 8.68 -10.99
C CYS A 82 8.97 8.39 -12.45
N ALA A 83 9.29 7.20 -12.94
CA ALA A 83 8.78 6.69 -14.22
C ALA A 83 7.65 5.71 -13.95
N PHE A 84 6.63 5.76 -14.80
CA PHE A 84 5.54 4.79 -14.78
C PHE A 84 5.65 3.98 -16.07
N PRO A 85 5.48 2.64 -16.02
CA PRO A 85 5.37 1.80 -17.20
C PRO A 85 4.15 2.17 -18.05
#